data_AF-A0A7X9BR83-F1
#
_entry.id   AF-A0A7X9BR83-F1
#
_cell.length_a   1.000
_cell.length_b   1.000
_cell.length_c   1.000
_cell.angle_alpha   90.00
_cell.angle_beta   90.00
_cell.angle_gamma   90.00
#
_symmetry.space_group_name_H-M   'P 1'
#
loop_
_entity.id
_entity.type
_entity.pdbx_description
1 polymer ?
#
loop_
_entity_poly.entity_id
_entity_poly.type
_entity_poly.pdbx_seq_one_letter_code
_entity_poly.pdbx_strand_id
1 'polypeptide(L)' 'MDSKNFIRCHKSFIVNSRYIKEVRLKEMEIHMSTGDICYIGKKYKSKLLETSEP' A
#
# COMPACT_ATOMS: atom_id res chain seq x y z
N MET A 1 9.56 -4.44 -17.92
CA MET A 1 9.05 -3.36 -17.05
C MET A 1 8.07 -3.99 -16.07
N ASP A 2 8.56 -4.42 -14.91
CA ASP A 2 7.78 -5.19 -13.97
C ASP A 2 6.89 -4.30 -13.10
N SER A 3 5.63 -4.14 -13.54
CA SER A 3 4.55 -3.46 -12.79
C SER A 3 4.16 -4.14 -11.48
N LYS A 4 4.83 -5.24 -11.11
CA LYS A 4 4.57 -6.00 -9.87
C LYS A 4 4.84 -5.20 -8.59
N ASN A 5 5.61 -4.13 -8.68
CA ASN A 5 5.96 -3.28 -7.54
C ASN A 5 5.00 -2.11 -7.32
N PHE A 6 4.04 -1.86 -8.22
CA PHE A 6 3.10 -0.75 -8.04
C PHE A 6 1.76 -1.27 -7.52
N ILE A 7 1.36 -0.80 -6.34
CA ILE A 7 0.13 -1.21 -5.66
C ILE A 7 -0.81 -0.02 -5.60
N ARG A 8 -2.03 -0.19 -6.13
CA ARG A 8 -3.09 0.80 -5.96
C ARG A 8 -3.71 0.64 -4.57
N CYS A 9 -3.39 1.56 -3.66
CA CYS A 9 -3.90 1.57 -2.29
C CYS A 9 -5.12 2.49 -2.09
N HIS A 10 -5.40 3.39 -3.04
CA HIS A 10 -6.51 4.32 -3.00
C HIS A 10 -7.03 4.63 -4.41
N LYS A 11 -8.21 5.27 -4.53
CA LYS A 11 -8.72 5.72 -5.84
C LYS A 11 -7.74 6.69 -6.52
N SER A 12 -7.11 7.55 -5.72
CA SER A 12 -6.19 8.61 -6.17
C SER A 12 -4.71 8.27 -6.02
N PHE A 13 -4.35 7.14 -5.40
CA PHE A 13 -2.94 6.83 -5.07
C PHE A 13 -2.51 5.45 -5.56
N ILE A 14 -1.29 5.41 -6.09
CA ILE A 14 -0.55 4.20 -6.43
C ILE A 14 0.81 4.34 -5.73
N VAL A 15 1.16 3.36 -4.90
CA VAL A 15 2.44 3.34 -4.18
C VAL A 15 3.39 2.33 -4.80
N ASN A 16 4.69 2.59 -4.69
CA ASN A 16 5.72 1.63 -5.06
C ASN A 16 6.11 0.80 -3.83
N SER A 17 5.80 -0.49 -3.84
CA SER A 17 6.02 -1.42 -2.73
C SER A 17 7.48 -1.54 -2.31
N ARG A 18 8.43 -1.25 -3.20
CA ARG A 18 9.87 -1.23 -2.88
C ARG A 18 10.27 -0.14 -1.89
N TYR A 19 9.46 0.91 -1.79
CA TYR A 19 9.71 2.06 -0.91
C TYR A 19 8.72 2.10 0.26
N ILE A 20 7.96 1.03 0.51
CA ILE A 20 7.11 0.94 1.69
C ILE A 20 7.98 0.56 2.88
N LYS A 21 7.94 1.39 3.93
CA LYS A 21 8.60 1.13 5.21
C LYS A 21 7.70 0.33 6.15
N GLU A 22 6.43 0.69 6.24
CA GLU A 22 5.46 0.06 7.14
C GLU A 22 4.04 0.19 6.58
N VAL A 23 3.19 -0.82 6.80
CA VAL A 23 1.75 -0.75 6.50
C VAL A 23 0.95 -0.92 7.79
N ARG A 24 0.20 0.10 8.17
CA ARG A 24 -0.65 0.12 9.36
C ARG A 24 -2.11 -0.06 8.96
N LEU A 25 -2.55 -1.30 8.84
CA LEU A 25 -3.89 -1.63 8.36
C LEU A 25 -5.03 -1.24 9.32
N LYS A 26 -4.72 -1.06 10.62
CA LYS A 26 -5.67 -0.55 11.62
C LYS A 26 -6.00 0.92 11.35
N GLU A 27 -4.97 1.72 11.10
CA GLU A 27 -5.07 3.16 10.83
C GLU A 27 -5.31 3.48 9.34
N MET A 28 -5.25 2.46 8.47
CA MET A 28 -5.38 2.61 7.01
C MET A 28 -4.26 3.45 6.39
N GLU A 29 -3.02 3.24 6.84
CA GLU A 29 -1.86 4.04 6.42
C GLU A 29 -0.75 3.17 5.83
N ILE A 30 -0.07 3.71 4.82
CA ILE A 30 1.19 3.19 4.26
C ILE A 30 2.25 4.25 4.50
N HIS A 31 3.27 3.91 5.28
CA HIS A 31 4.40 4.77 5.57
C HIS A 31 5.52 4.45 4.58
N MET A 32 5.92 5.44 3.80
CA MET A 32 6.97 5.32 2.79
C MET A 32 8.35 5.54 3.43
N SER A 33 9.41 5.00 2.81
CA SER A 33 10.79 5.19 3.26
C SER A 33 11.26 6.64 3.17
N THR A 34 10.60 7.46 2.35
CA THR A 34 10.81 8.92 2.25
C THR A 34 10.24 9.70 3.43
N GLY A 35 9.39 9.07 4.26
CA GLY A 35 8.63 9.75 5.32
C GLY A 35 7.21 10.14 4.92
N ASP A 36 6.84 9.97 3.64
CA ASP A 36 5.48 10.23 3.17
C ASP A 36 4.48 9.19 3.72
N ILE A 37 3.25 9.62 3.95
CA ILE A 37 2.15 8.75 4.39
C ILE A 37 1.07 8.72 3.31
N CYS A 38 0.70 7.53 2.85
CA CYS A 38 -0.38 7.30 1.91
C CYS A 38 -1.55 6.61 2.60
N TYR A 39 -2.76 7.16 2.48
CA TYR A 39 -3.95 6.55 3.06
C TYR A 39 -4.52 5.46 2.16
N ILE A 40 -5.03 4.39 2.79
CA ILE A 40 -5.64 3.24 2.15
C ILE A 40 -7.15 3.46 2.06
N GLY A 41 -7.72 3.26 0.87
CA GLY A 41 -9.18 3.27 0.73
C GLY A 41 -9.79 1.97 1.25
N LYS A 42 -10.95 2.02 1.92
CA LYS A 42 -11.65 0.82 2.46
C LYS A 42 -11.75 -0.33 1.46
N LYS A 43 -12.05 -0.04 0.19
CA LYS A 43 -12.13 -1.01 -0.92
C LYS A 43 -10.79 -1.70 -1.26
N TYR A 44 -9.67 -1.06 -0.98
CA TYR A 44 -8.33 -1.54 -1.31
C TYR A 44 -7.65 -2.29 -0.15
N LYS A 45 -8.22 -2.20 1.07
CA LYS A 45 -7.71 -2.89 2.26
C LYS A 45 -7.69 -4.41 2.10
N SER A 46 -8.80 -5.00 1.64
CA SER A 46 -8.90 -6.45 1.44
C SER A 46 -7.89 -6.96 0.42
N LYS A 47 -7.66 -6.19 -0.64
CA LYS A 47 -6.69 -6.52 -1.69
C LYS A 47 -5.23 -6.47 -1.23
N LEU A 48 -4.91 -5.59 -0.27
CA LEU A 48 -3.60 -5.55 0.38
C LEU A 48 -3.38 -6.74 1.31
N LEU A 49 -4.43 -7.18 2.03
CA LEU A 49 -4.40 -8.33 2.93
C LEU A 49 -4.28 -9.67 2.19
N GLU A 50 -4.91 -9.78 1.02
CA GLU A 50 -4.88 -11.00 0.18
C GLU A 50 -3.48 -11.31 -0.37
N THR A 51 -2.54 -10.35 -0.33
CA THR A 51 -1.16 -10.57 -0.80
C THR A 51 -0.23 -11.12 0.30
N SER A 52 -0.78 -11.45 1.47
CA SER A 52 -0.04 -11.85 2.67
C SER A 52 -0.63 -13.09 3.35
N GLU A 53 -0.77 -14.19 2.61
CA GLU A 53 -0.79 -15.58 3.11
C GLU A 53 -0.15 -16.49 2.01
N PRO A 54 0.47 -17.63 2.40
CA PRO A 54 1.62 -18.27 1.71
C PRO A 54 1.39 -18.84 0.31
#